data_AF-A0A9N8HCR5-F1
#
_entry.id   AF-A0A9N8HCR5-F1
#
_cell.length_a   1.000
_cell.length_b   1.000
_cell.length_c   1.000
_cell.angle_alpha   90.00
_cell.angle_beta   90.00
_cell.angle_gamma   90.00
#
_symmetry.space_group_name_H-M   'P 1'
#
loop_
_entity.id
_entity.type
_entity.pdbx_description
1 polymer ?
#
loop_
_entity_poly.entity_id
_entity_poly.type
_entity_poly.pdbx_seq_one_letter_code
_entity_poly.pdbx_strand_id
1 'polypeptide(L)'
;MNLEEKVKLCNAFRPFLRDEETSGLKAQLRRASAANSKSIVRRLLQKAGTNCDLNDADPYGNGDQTPIVKNGEHQAQILRDLFNDCEDLENCLREYDQRHIPSVTRMSPFVWNCIRGDRRAVETELKALSTFEARTNLLEYRVTAMRMSPLIITIACSKHPKTVHFYTNQPVKLMKHVEVVRILLQYGASPNAKDVTGKTACHYGAGSCATKDTLSMTDMCIRANETSTFVGRGVVLDGLGNQGYNEMVGTLGGFVSETGRRVFHPVQNVNEEMAVKPDNIFVQSNRNAAENEATRSVCIMHKSLKAPNIVEVQDRIGTISLHEVVQSNQRDVAKFLLKRSTNGLDIADCSGWTVRQMSMTPIRGANPVNDVIHAYVKETVKKENRNSRRNEVCENCGVRAGHLGELLQCTKCLDAVYCGKKCQITHWKAAHRRECAEREQMLGLICEAAEVPDDHTSFSHATETTQSQFHCRPPKGLKQKDTFWVKIQSSMNQLMIYDKTRHCNFYMDPSSLGFQDLFQSVADQAAFLGKKSYYRAKINEDGQFVIYPHTSTVKTW
;
A
#
# COMPACT_ATOMS: atom_id res chain seq x y z
N MET A 1 -23.43 5.38 1.41
CA MET A 1 -23.26 4.99 2.81
C MET A 1 -23.26 6.23 3.69
N ASN A 2 -24.30 6.40 4.50
CA ASN A 2 -24.30 7.43 5.54
C ASN A 2 -23.28 7.06 6.65
N LEU A 3 -22.97 8.00 7.54
CA LEU A 3 -21.99 7.81 8.61
C LEU A 3 -22.34 6.61 9.51
N GLU A 4 -23.64 6.39 9.73
CA GLU A 4 -24.18 5.27 10.50
C GLU A 4 -23.91 3.91 9.84
N GLU A 5 -24.01 3.82 8.52
CA GLU A 5 -23.69 2.62 7.75
C GLU A 5 -22.18 2.37 7.69
N LYS A 6 -21.35 3.44 7.65
CA LYS A 6 -19.88 3.32 7.77
C LYS A 6 -19.45 2.80 9.14
N VAL A 7 -20.09 3.31 10.20
CA VAL A 7 -19.88 2.84 11.58
C VAL A 7 -20.37 1.41 11.75
N LYS A 8 -21.52 1.04 11.17
CA LYS A 8 -21.99 -0.36 11.14
C LYS A 8 -21.06 -1.27 10.36
N LEU A 9 -20.44 -0.81 9.27
CA LEU A 9 -19.47 -1.61 8.49
C LEU A 9 -18.15 -1.81 9.24
N CYS A 10 -17.65 -0.77 9.93
CA CYS A 10 -16.49 -0.89 10.82
C CYS A 10 -16.77 -1.82 12.01
N ASN A 11 -17.99 -1.77 12.56
CA ASN A 11 -18.44 -2.62 13.65
C ASN A 11 -18.86 -4.05 13.21
N ALA A 12 -19.09 -4.28 11.92
CA ALA A 12 -19.53 -5.58 11.40
C ALA A 12 -18.43 -6.65 11.45
N PHE A 13 -17.17 -6.28 11.67
CA PHE A 13 -16.04 -7.20 11.63
C PHE A 13 -15.63 -7.82 12.96
N ARG A 14 -16.17 -7.40 14.11
CA ARG A 14 -15.99 -8.12 15.39
C ARG A 14 -16.98 -7.65 16.46
N PRO A 15 -17.96 -8.49 16.85
CA PRO A 15 -18.73 -8.24 18.05
C PRO A 15 -17.87 -8.62 19.28
N PHE A 16 -17.98 -7.86 20.37
CA PHE A 16 -17.45 -8.16 21.72
C PHE A 16 -15.95 -7.99 22.01
N LEU A 17 -15.49 -6.75 22.15
CA LEU A 17 -14.43 -6.38 23.12
C LEU A 17 -14.79 -5.03 23.76
N ARG A 18 -16.00 -4.91 24.31
CA ARG A 18 -16.44 -3.69 25.01
C ARG A 18 -16.24 -3.87 26.50
N ASP A 19 -15.06 -3.47 26.96
CA ASP A 19 -14.84 -3.11 28.35
C ASP A 19 -15.78 -1.95 28.72
N GLU A 20 -16.46 -2.07 29.87
CA GLU A 20 -17.44 -1.10 30.35
C GLU A 20 -16.78 0.26 30.61
N GLU A 21 -15.54 0.24 31.14
CA GLU A 21 -14.78 1.47 31.39
C GLU A 21 -14.46 2.20 30.07
N THR A 22 -13.96 1.50 29.06
CA THR A 22 -13.67 2.05 27.73
C THR A 22 -14.93 2.64 27.10
N SER A 23 -16.06 1.95 27.23
CA SER A 23 -17.36 2.43 26.72
C SER A 23 -17.82 3.68 27.47
N GLY A 24 -17.65 3.71 28.80
CA GLY A 24 -17.93 4.86 29.64
C GLY A 24 -17.05 6.06 29.30
N LEU A 25 -15.74 5.86 29.10
CA LEU A 25 -14.80 6.91 28.69
C LEU A 25 -15.16 7.50 27.33
N LYS A 26 -15.56 6.69 26.35
CA LYS A 26 -16.05 7.18 25.06
C LYS A 26 -17.34 7.97 25.18
N ALA A 27 -18.28 7.51 25.99
CA ALA A 27 -19.52 8.25 26.26
C ALA A 27 -19.23 9.61 26.95
N GLN A 28 -18.23 9.66 27.83
CA GLN A 28 -17.76 10.90 28.44
C GLN A 28 -17.10 11.82 27.41
N LEU A 29 -16.23 11.29 26.53
CA LEU A 29 -15.54 12.07 25.50
C LEU A 29 -16.52 12.84 24.60
N ARG A 30 -17.62 12.20 24.20
CA ARG A 30 -18.71 12.80 23.41
C ARG A 30 -19.35 14.03 24.04
N ARG A 31 -19.33 14.10 25.37
CA ARG A 31 -19.98 15.15 26.16
C ARG A 31 -18.97 16.09 26.82
N ALA A 32 -17.68 15.82 26.66
CA ALA A 32 -16.62 16.53 27.36
C ALA A 32 -16.37 17.92 26.76
N SER A 33 -15.93 18.85 27.62
CA SER A 33 -15.21 20.04 27.17
C SER A 33 -13.81 19.66 26.72
N ALA A 34 -13.16 20.48 25.89
CA ALA A 34 -11.83 20.17 25.36
C ALA A 34 -10.75 19.92 26.45
N ALA A 35 -10.78 20.68 27.55
CA ALA A 35 -9.90 20.44 28.71
C ALA A 35 -10.10 19.03 29.31
N ASN A 36 -11.35 18.56 29.40
CA ASN A 36 -11.67 17.23 29.89
C ASN A 36 -11.35 16.15 28.84
N SER A 37 -11.53 16.45 27.54
CA SER A 37 -11.24 15.54 26.43
C SER A 37 -9.78 15.08 26.44
N LYS A 38 -8.82 15.97 26.72
CA LYS A 38 -7.40 15.58 26.80
C LYS A 38 -7.15 14.51 27.86
N SER A 39 -7.76 14.64 29.04
CA SER A 39 -7.61 13.66 30.13
C SER A 39 -8.25 12.31 29.79
N ILE A 40 -9.41 12.33 29.12
CA ILE A 40 -10.13 11.12 28.70
C ILE A 40 -9.36 10.40 27.59
N VAL A 41 -8.86 11.14 26.58
CA VAL A 41 -8.01 10.60 25.52
C VAL A 41 -6.74 10.00 26.11
N ARG A 42 -6.10 10.66 27.08
CA ARG A 42 -4.93 10.08 27.78
C ARG A 42 -5.24 8.74 28.42
N ARG A 43 -6.36 8.61 29.14
CA ARG A 43 -6.79 7.35 29.76
C ARG A 43 -7.06 6.26 28.72
N LEU A 44 -7.72 6.61 27.62
CA LEU A 44 -7.96 5.68 26.51
C LEU A 44 -6.64 5.22 25.87
N LEU A 45 -5.69 6.12 25.66
CA LEU A 45 -4.36 5.80 25.14
C LEU A 45 -3.59 4.88 26.09
N GLN A 46 -3.63 5.12 27.40
CA GLN A 46 -3.02 4.24 28.40
C GLN A 46 -3.64 2.84 28.37
N LYS A 47 -4.98 2.74 28.27
CA LYS A 47 -5.67 1.44 28.09
C LYS A 47 -5.31 0.76 26.78
N ALA A 48 -4.99 1.52 25.74
CA ALA A 48 -4.44 0.99 24.50
C ALA A 48 -2.94 0.59 24.60
N GLY A 49 -2.32 0.70 25.79
CA GLY A 49 -0.91 0.37 26.00
C GLY A 49 0.05 1.47 25.56
N THR A 50 -0.43 2.71 25.42
CA THR A 50 0.41 3.86 25.06
C THR A 50 1.13 4.39 26.30
N ASN A 51 2.45 4.55 26.19
CA ASN A 51 3.24 5.30 27.14
C ASN A 51 3.05 6.81 26.90
N CYS A 52 2.07 7.38 27.59
CA CYS A 52 1.76 8.80 27.47
C CYS A 52 2.85 9.71 28.06
N ASP A 53 3.75 9.20 28.90
CA ASP A 53 4.84 10.01 29.45
C ASP A 53 5.93 10.23 28.39
N LEU A 54 6.20 9.23 27.54
CA LEU A 54 7.03 9.40 26.34
C LEU A 54 6.43 10.43 25.37
N ASN A 55 5.11 10.46 25.25
CA ASN A 55 4.44 11.47 24.44
C ASN A 55 4.66 12.87 25.01
N ASP A 56 4.47 13.06 26.31
CA ASP A 56 4.63 14.37 26.95
C ASP A 56 6.07 14.88 26.90
N ALA A 57 7.05 13.97 27.00
CA ALA A 57 8.47 14.28 26.91
C ALA A 57 8.93 14.65 25.48
N ASP A 58 8.13 14.36 24.46
CA ASP A 58 8.47 14.54 23.05
C ASP A 58 7.48 15.49 22.34
N PRO A 59 7.46 16.81 22.60
CA PRO A 59 6.45 17.71 22.04
C PRO A 59 6.53 17.91 20.51
N TYR A 60 7.60 17.47 19.85
CA TYR A 60 7.85 17.68 18.42
C TYR A 60 7.96 16.37 17.62
N GLY A 61 8.32 15.27 18.26
CA GLY A 61 8.46 13.97 17.62
C GLY A 61 7.21 13.10 17.75
N ASN A 62 7.36 11.84 17.39
CA ASN A 62 6.24 10.92 17.28
C ASN A 62 5.82 10.32 18.64
N GLY A 63 6.59 10.52 19.72
CA GLY A 63 6.33 9.90 21.02
C GLY A 63 6.32 8.36 20.96
N ASP A 64 5.44 7.74 21.73
CA ASP A 64 5.27 6.28 21.74
C ASP A 64 4.61 5.77 20.46
N GLN A 65 5.41 5.05 19.68
CA GLN A 65 5.01 4.39 18.43
C GLN A 65 5.09 2.86 18.53
N THR A 66 5.10 2.32 19.75
CA THR A 66 5.19 0.87 20.00
C THR A 66 4.04 0.16 19.29
N PRO A 67 4.31 -0.82 18.40
CA PRO A 67 3.28 -1.57 17.72
C PRO A 67 2.43 -2.40 18.67
N ILE A 68 1.14 -2.50 18.38
CA ILE A 68 0.22 -3.41 19.05
C ILE A 68 0.44 -4.82 18.47
N VAL A 69 0.96 -5.72 19.30
CA VAL A 69 1.30 -7.11 18.92
C VAL A 69 0.06 -8.01 18.80
N LYS A 70 0.24 -9.21 18.23
CA LYS A 70 -0.79 -10.26 18.18
C LYS A 70 -1.34 -10.52 19.59
N ASN A 71 -2.67 -10.61 19.72
CA ASN A 71 -3.47 -10.64 20.97
C ASN A 71 -3.82 -9.27 21.59
N GLY A 72 -3.36 -8.15 21.02
CA GLY A 72 -3.74 -6.79 21.44
C GLY A 72 -5.04 -6.27 20.80
N GLU A 73 -5.99 -7.13 20.45
CA GLU A 73 -7.20 -6.73 19.68
C GLU A 73 -8.05 -5.67 20.40
N HIS A 74 -8.10 -5.74 21.73
CA HIS A 74 -8.82 -4.74 22.52
C HIS A 74 -8.16 -3.36 22.41
N GLN A 75 -6.83 -3.31 22.56
CA GLN A 75 -6.03 -2.10 22.40
C GLN A 75 -6.14 -1.55 20.98
N ALA A 76 -6.05 -2.42 19.97
CA ALA A 76 -6.22 -2.06 18.57
C ALA A 76 -7.60 -1.43 18.34
N GLN A 77 -8.66 -1.99 18.92
CA GLN A 77 -10.00 -1.42 18.81
C GLN A 77 -10.12 -0.04 19.47
N ILE A 78 -9.47 0.19 20.62
CA ILE A 78 -9.43 1.52 21.24
C ILE A 78 -8.81 2.55 20.29
N LEU A 79 -7.68 2.22 19.65
CA LEU A 79 -7.01 3.12 18.70
C LEU A 79 -7.85 3.36 17.44
N ARG A 80 -8.50 2.33 16.89
CA ARG A 80 -9.42 2.46 15.74
C ARG A 80 -10.57 3.42 16.07
N ASP A 81 -11.17 3.26 17.24
CA ASP A 81 -12.30 4.09 17.66
C ASP A 81 -11.86 5.54 17.91
N LEU A 82 -10.71 5.76 18.57
CA LEU A 82 -10.14 7.11 18.74
C LEU A 82 -9.90 7.82 17.41
N PHE A 83 -9.40 7.10 16.40
CA PHE A 83 -9.20 7.67 15.07
C PHE A 83 -10.52 7.94 14.33
N ASN A 84 -11.46 6.98 14.38
CA ASN A 84 -12.74 7.07 13.66
C ASN A 84 -13.67 8.12 14.24
N ASP A 85 -13.74 8.22 15.55
CA ASP A 85 -14.66 9.13 16.23
C ASP A 85 -14.23 10.59 15.98
N CYS A 86 -12.95 10.87 15.71
CA CYS A 86 -12.42 12.21 15.37
C CYS A 86 -12.82 13.30 16.39
N GLU A 87 -13.29 12.89 17.57
CA GLU A 87 -13.93 13.76 18.58
C GLU A 87 -12.93 14.75 19.17
N ASP A 88 -11.63 14.41 19.21
CA ASP A 88 -10.57 15.34 19.59
C ASP A 88 -10.55 16.58 18.68
N LEU A 89 -10.73 16.39 17.36
CA LEU A 89 -10.68 17.50 16.42
C LEU A 89 -11.89 18.43 16.56
N GLU A 90 -13.09 17.87 16.69
CA GLU A 90 -14.30 18.69 16.93
C GLU A 90 -14.21 19.42 18.28
N ASN A 91 -13.70 18.77 19.31
CA ASN A 91 -13.47 19.40 20.62
C ASN A 91 -12.45 20.53 20.54
N CYS A 92 -11.34 20.35 19.82
CA CYS A 92 -10.36 21.41 19.56
C CYS A 92 -11.01 22.60 18.82
N LEU A 93 -11.93 22.36 17.88
CA LEU A 93 -12.65 23.41 17.17
C LEU A 93 -13.64 24.18 18.07
N ARG A 94 -14.30 23.50 19.02
CA ARG A 94 -15.22 24.13 19.99
C ARG A 94 -14.53 25.17 20.89
N GLU A 95 -13.25 24.98 21.22
CA GLU A 95 -12.50 25.98 22.03
C GLU A 95 -12.39 27.35 21.34
N TYR A 96 -12.43 27.41 20.01
CA TYR A 96 -12.33 28.69 19.28
C TYR A 96 -13.55 29.58 19.49
N ASP A 97 -14.74 28.99 19.57
CA ASP A 97 -16.01 29.71 19.68
C ASP A 97 -16.15 30.40 21.05
N GLN A 98 -15.58 29.79 22.09
CA GLN A 98 -15.69 30.24 23.48
C GLN A 98 -14.64 31.30 23.86
N ARG A 99 -14.64 32.45 23.18
CA ARG A 99 -13.71 33.59 23.38
C ARG A 99 -13.64 34.21 24.80
N HIS A 100 -14.32 33.63 25.80
CA HIS A 100 -14.45 34.17 27.15
C HIS A 100 -13.93 33.26 28.28
N ILE A 101 -13.29 32.11 27.99
CA ILE A 101 -12.69 31.27 29.06
C ILE A 101 -11.17 31.42 29.06
N PRO A 102 -10.55 31.85 30.18
CA PRO A 102 -9.11 31.82 30.36
C PRO A 102 -8.67 30.45 30.89
N SER A 103 -7.91 29.65 30.12
CA SER A 103 -6.76 28.83 30.60
C SER A 103 -6.27 27.70 29.65
N VAL A 104 -4.93 27.60 29.55
CA VAL A 104 -4.03 26.42 29.50
C VAL A 104 -3.93 25.52 28.24
N THR A 105 -4.88 25.48 27.28
CA THR A 105 -4.77 24.60 26.08
C THR A 105 -4.99 25.27 24.72
N ARG A 106 -4.76 26.59 24.60
CA ARG A 106 -4.98 27.28 23.31
C ARG A 106 -4.02 26.79 22.22
N MET A 107 -4.57 26.20 21.15
CA MET A 107 -3.85 26.04 19.88
C MET A 107 -3.28 27.39 19.44
N SER A 108 -2.02 27.38 18.96
CA SER A 108 -1.34 28.62 18.58
C SER A 108 -2.01 29.30 17.37
N PRO A 109 -1.84 30.63 17.20
CA PRO A 109 -2.34 31.33 16.01
C PRO A 109 -1.92 30.67 14.70
N PHE A 110 -0.68 30.18 14.61
CA PHE A 110 -0.15 29.42 13.48
C PHE A 110 -1.03 28.23 13.10
N VAL A 111 -1.39 27.40 14.08
CA VAL A 111 -2.23 26.22 13.84
C VAL A 111 -3.63 26.65 13.41
N TRP A 112 -4.19 27.69 14.01
CA TRP A 112 -5.48 28.24 13.54
C TRP A 112 -5.41 28.75 12.10
N ASN A 113 -4.30 29.34 11.69
CA ASN A 113 -4.08 29.74 10.29
C ASN A 113 -4.01 28.54 9.36
N CYS A 114 -3.39 27.44 9.80
CA CYS A 114 -3.40 26.17 9.10
C CYS A 114 -4.82 25.58 8.96
N ILE A 115 -5.57 25.51 10.07
CA ILE A 115 -6.97 25.03 10.12
C ILE A 115 -7.91 25.88 9.26
N ARG A 116 -7.70 27.19 9.19
CA ARG A 116 -8.52 28.09 8.35
C ARG A 116 -8.11 28.08 6.87
N GLY A 117 -7.00 27.43 6.54
CA GLY A 117 -6.43 27.50 5.20
C GLY A 117 -5.96 28.93 4.84
N ASP A 118 -5.52 29.73 5.82
CA ASP A 118 -4.99 31.08 5.59
C ASP A 118 -3.52 31.01 5.16
N ARG A 119 -3.32 30.76 3.86
CA ARG A 119 -1.99 30.70 3.24
C ARG A 119 -1.10 31.91 3.59
N ARG A 120 -1.66 33.12 3.61
CA ARG A 120 -0.86 34.35 3.76
C ARG A 120 -0.34 34.46 5.19
N ALA A 121 -1.19 34.20 6.17
CA ALA A 121 -0.80 34.24 7.57
C ALA A 121 0.23 33.14 7.90
N VAL A 122 0.01 31.91 7.42
CA VAL A 122 0.97 30.80 7.58
C VAL A 122 2.35 31.15 7.00
N GLU A 123 2.39 31.68 5.78
CA GLU A 123 3.66 32.05 5.13
C GLU A 123 4.36 33.20 5.86
N THR A 124 3.60 34.17 6.37
CA THR A 124 4.14 35.31 7.12
C THR A 124 4.79 34.86 8.43
N GLU A 125 4.12 33.98 9.19
CA GLU A 125 4.66 33.45 10.45
C GLU A 125 5.93 32.64 10.22
N LEU A 126 5.97 31.80 9.17
CA LEU A 126 7.16 31.00 8.86
C LEU A 126 8.35 31.85 8.39
N LYS A 127 8.09 32.92 7.65
CA LYS A 127 9.13 33.89 7.22
C LYS A 127 9.69 34.71 8.39
N ALA A 128 8.89 34.95 9.42
CA ALA A 128 9.34 35.68 10.61
C ALA A 128 10.35 34.89 11.46
N LEU A 129 10.46 33.57 11.25
CA LEU A 129 11.39 32.71 11.99
C LEU A 129 12.76 32.69 11.32
N SER A 130 13.77 33.14 12.06
CA SER A 130 15.16 33.25 11.60
C SER A 130 15.97 31.95 11.70
N THR A 131 15.58 31.01 12.56
CA THR A 131 16.33 29.75 12.77
C THR A 131 15.58 28.53 12.23
N PHE A 132 16.34 27.58 11.72
CA PHE A 132 15.82 26.29 11.27
C PHE A 132 15.14 25.52 12.42
N GLU A 133 15.69 25.59 13.62
CA GLU A 133 15.12 24.95 14.81
C GLU A 133 13.77 25.54 15.21
N ALA A 134 13.64 26.88 15.29
CA ALA A 134 12.36 27.51 15.62
C ALA A 134 11.28 27.17 14.58
N ARG A 135 11.67 27.14 13.30
CA ARG A 135 10.80 26.73 12.20
C ARG A 135 10.38 25.26 12.34
N THR A 136 11.32 24.37 12.62
CA THR A 136 11.03 22.94 12.82
C THR A 136 10.10 22.72 14.01
N ASN A 137 10.35 23.40 15.13
CA ASN A 137 9.51 23.33 16.32
C ASN A 137 8.08 23.79 16.01
N LEU A 138 7.91 24.87 15.24
CA LEU A 138 6.59 25.34 14.85
C LEU A 138 5.86 24.36 13.91
N LEU A 139 6.60 23.74 12.98
CA LEU A 139 6.05 22.81 11.98
C LEU A 139 5.76 21.41 12.54
N GLU A 140 6.44 21.01 13.61
CA GLU A 140 6.34 19.65 14.17
C GLU A 140 5.70 19.58 15.55
N TYR A 141 5.35 20.71 16.17
CA TYR A 141 4.66 20.73 17.45
C TYR A 141 3.38 19.88 17.42
N ARG A 142 3.23 18.98 18.40
CA ARG A 142 2.10 18.05 18.51
C ARG A 142 0.92 18.74 19.18
N VAL A 143 0.00 19.22 18.34
CA VAL A 143 -0.97 20.26 18.72
C VAL A 143 -2.14 19.73 19.55
N THR A 144 -2.64 18.54 19.23
CA THR A 144 -3.90 18.00 19.78
C THR A 144 -3.66 16.84 20.74
N ALA A 145 -4.71 16.33 21.41
CA ALA A 145 -4.57 15.14 22.25
C ALA A 145 -4.20 13.88 21.43
N MET A 146 -4.62 13.85 20.15
CA MET A 146 -4.18 12.87 19.16
C MET A 146 -2.77 13.16 18.59
N ARG A 147 -2.11 14.24 19.05
CA ARG A 147 -0.75 14.64 18.65
C ARG A 147 -0.60 14.83 17.14
N MET A 148 -1.57 15.49 16.51
CA MET A 148 -1.43 15.84 15.09
C MET A 148 -0.41 16.98 14.93
N SER A 149 0.45 16.88 13.91
CA SER A 149 1.27 18.00 13.45
C SER A 149 0.44 19.03 12.68
N PRO A 150 0.91 20.28 12.51
CA PRO A 150 0.34 21.27 11.60
C PRO A 150 0.01 20.73 10.21
N LEU A 151 0.88 19.88 9.65
CA LEU A 151 0.63 19.24 8.35
C LEU A 151 -0.57 18.29 8.41
N ILE A 152 -0.60 17.39 9.40
CA ILE A 152 -1.67 16.40 9.55
C ILE A 152 -3.01 17.08 9.82
N ILE A 153 -3.06 18.05 10.75
CA ILE A 153 -4.31 18.73 11.12
C ILE A 153 -4.87 19.55 9.95
N THR A 154 -4.00 20.16 9.12
CA THR A 154 -4.43 20.86 7.90
C THR A 154 -5.16 19.91 6.95
N ILE A 155 -4.57 18.74 6.71
CA ILE A 155 -5.17 17.71 5.83
C ILE A 155 -6.46 17.18 6.45
N ALA A 156 -6.47 16.92 7.75
CA ALA A 156 -7.63 16.43 8.49
C ALA A 156 -8.82 17.40 8.39
N CYS A 157 -8.62 18.67 8.73
CA CYS A 157 -9.65 19.71 8.71
C CYS A 157 -10.16 20.04 7.29
N SER A 158 -9.32 19.92 6.26
CA SER A 158 -9.71 20.21 4.88
C SER A 158 -10.84 19.31 4.36
N LYS A 159 -11.07 18.15 4.99
CA LYS A 159 -12.19 17.23 4.69
C LYS A 159 -13.54 17.76 5.20
N HIS A 160 -13.52 18.70 6.13
CA HIS A 160 -14.70 19.20 6.86
C HIS A 160 -14.79 20.74 6.83
N PRO A 161 -14.78 21.38 5.63
CA PRO A 161 -14.73 22.84 5.53
C PRO A 161 -15.94 23.55 6.15
N LYS A 162 -17.12 22.88 6.16
CA LYS A 162 -18.32 23.42 6.82
C LYS A 162 -18.17 23.48 8.34
N THR A 163 -17.56 22.45 8.94
CA THR A 163 -17.27 22.39 10.38
C THR A 163 -16.24 23.46 10.74
N VAL A 164 -15.17 23.60 9.94
CA VAL A 164 -14.19 24.67 10.12
C VAL A 164 -14.87 26.04 10.02
N HIS A 165 -15.72 26.27 9.02
CA HIS A 165 -16.45 27.52 8.86
C HIS A 165 -17.33 27.83 10.06
N PHE A 166 -18.09 26.86 10.54
CA PHE A 166 -18.98 27.00 11.70
C PHE A 166 -18.22 27.51 12.93
N TYR A 167 -17.08 26.89 13.26
CA TYR A 167 -16.32 27.28 14.46
C TYR A 167 -15.47 28.52 14.24
N THR A 168 -14.84 28.68 13.08
CA THR A 168 -13.83 29.75 12.88
C THR A 168 -14.37 31.02 12.23
N ASN A 169 -15.61 30.98 11.73
CA ASN A 169 -16.22 31.97 10.85
C ASN A 169 -15.42 32.23 9.55
N GLN A 170 -14.45 31.38 9.20
CA GLN A 170 -13.69 31.49 7.96
C GLN A 170 -14.58 31.09 6.78
N PRO A 171 -14.77 31.93 5.75
CA PRO A 171 -15.57 31.55 4.58
C PRO A 171 -14.92 30.39 3.82
N VAL A 172 -15.68 29.33 3.53
CA VAL A 172 -15.18 28.13 2.84
C VAL A 172 -14.45 28.46 1.54
N LYS A 173 -14.96 29.41 0.75
CA LYS A 173 -14.36 29.85 -0.52
C LYS A 173 -12.95 30.45 -0.38
N LEU A 174 -12.59 30.92 0.81
CA LEU A 174 -11.30 31.52 1.12
C LEU A 174 -10.30 30.53 1.73
N MET A 175 -10.72 29.30 2.06
CA MET A 175 -9.83 28.29 2.62
C MET A 175 -8.90 27.74 1.54
N LYS A 176 -7.58 27.96 1.69
CA LYS A 176 -6.52 27.57 0.75
C LYS A 176 -5.64 26.46 1.30
N HIS A 177 -6.26 25.35 1.71
CA HIS A 177 -5.55 24.24 2.37
C HIS A 177 -4.47 23.59 1.49
N VAL A 178 -4.69 23.48 0.18
CA VAL A 178 -3.71 22.87 -0.73
C VAL A 178 -2.44 23.73 -0.74
N GLU A 179 -2.59 25.05 -0.77
CA GLU A 179 -1.50 26.01 -0.73
C GLU A 179 -0.85 26.11 0.66
N VAL A 180 -1.62 25.95 1.74
CA VAL A 180 -1.05 25.83 3.09
C VAL A 180 -0.15 24.59 3.17
N VAL A 181 -0.61 23.41 2.74
CA VAL A 181 0.22 22.18 2.73
C VAL A 181 1.48 22.38 1.90
N ARG A 182 1.36 23.02 0.74
CA ARG A 182 2.52 23.37 -0.10
C ARG A 182 3.55 24.21 0.66
N ILE A 183 3.10 25.26 1.37
CA ILE A 183 3.98 26.11 2.18
C ILE A 183 4.60 25.29 3.32
N LEU A 184 3.81 24.50 4.06
CA LEU A 184 4.34 23.68 5.16
C LEU A 184 5.47 22.76 4.66
N LEU A 185 5.26 22.08 3.53
CA LEU A 185 6.28 21.21 2.91
C LEU A 185 7.50 22.01 2.44
N GLN A 186 7.31 23.18 1.83
CA GLN A 186 8.41 24.07 1.40
C GLN A 186 9.31 24.51 2.56
N TYR A 187 8.73 24.72 3.74
CA TYR A 187 9.46 25.13 4.95
C TYR A 187 9.99 23.94 5.76
N GLY A 188 9.73 22.70 5.36
CA GLY A 188 10.36 21.51 5.92
C GLY A 188 9.47 20.63 6.79
N ALA A 189 8.14 20.82 6.77
CA ALA A 189 7.23 19.94 7.50
C ALA A 189 7.41 18.48 7.05
N SER A 190 7.49 17.56 8.01
CA SER A 190 7.72 16.15 7.78
C SER A 190 6.45 15.46 7.28
N PRO A 191 6.44 14.91 6.05
CA PRO A 191 5.32 14.12 5.57
C PRO A 191 5.08 12.86 6.41
N ASN A 192 6.16 12.31 6.98
CA ASN A 192 6.17 11.07 7.75
C ASN A 192 5.98 11.28 9.26
N ALA A 193 5.60 12.49 9.69
CA ALA A 193 5.11 12.70 11.05
C ALA A 193 3.95 11.74 11.34
N LYS A 194 3.88 11.25 12.58
CA LYS A 194 2.85 10.33 13.04
C LYS A 194 2.05 10.92 14.19
N ASP A 195 0.75 10.64 14.20
CA ASP A 195 -0.13 10.87 15.34
C ASP A 195 0.07 9.81 16.44
N VAL A 196 -0.70 9.87 17.53
CA VAL A 196 -0.68 8.86 18.63
C VAL A 196 -0.98 7.43 18.19
N THR A 197 -1.69 7.26 17.07
CA THR A 197 -2.08 5.95 16.54
C THR A 197 -1.06 5.43 15.53
N GLY A 198 -0.09 6.25 15.12
CA GLY A 198 0.93 5.93 14.12
C GLY A 198 0.57 6.35 12.70
N LYS A 199 -0.53 7.09 12.52
CA LYS A 199 -1.02 7.54 11.22
C LYS A 199 -0.30 8.80 10.74
N THR A 200 0.03 8.77 9.45
CA THR A 200 0.76 9.82 8.72
C THR A 200 -0.17 10.68 7.88
N ALA A 201 0.37 11.73 7.24
CA ALA A 201 -0.34 12.54 6.25
C ALA A 201 -1.05 11.70 5.16
N CYS A 202 -0.47 10.55 4.77
CA CYS A 202 -1.10 9.64 3.79
C CYS A 202 -2.39 9.00 4.32
N HIS A 203 -2.44 8.57 5.58
CA HIS A 203 -3.65 8.01 6.19
C HIS A 203 -4.77 9.03 6.23
N TYR A 204 -4.44 10.27 6.62
CA TYR A 204 -5.43 11.34 6.67
C TYR A 204 -5.88 11.78 5.28
N GLY A 205 -5.00 11.80 4.29
CA GLY A 205 -5.30 12.37 2.97
C GLY A 205 -5.76 11.38 1.91
N ALA A 206 -5.44 10.09 2.06
CA ALA A 206 -5.77 8.99 1.14
C ALA A 206 -6.45 7.80 1.85
N GLY A 207 -7.25 8.08 2.86
CA GLY A 207 -8.11 7.09 3.54
C GLY A 207 -9.58 7.14 3.10
N SER A 208 -10.47 6.64 3.95
CA SER A 208 -11.90 6.45 3.67
C SER A 208 -12.69 7.70 3.27
N CYS A 209 -12.23 8.87 3.70
CA CYS A 209 -12.87 10.17 3.49
C CYS A 209 -12.01 11.12 2.64
N ALA A 210 -11.12 10.57 1.81
CA ALA A 210 -10.29 11.37 0.92
C ALA A 210 -11.15 12.19 -0.07
N THR A 211 -10.67 13.39 -0.38
CA THR A 211 -11.21 14.26 -1.41
C THR A 211 -10.16 14.46 -2.51
N LYS A 212 -10.54 15.08 -3.63
CA LYS A 212 -9.58 15.45 -4.68
C LYS A 212 -8.44 16.31 -4.12
N ASP A 213 -8.76 17.23 -3.22
CA ASP A 213 -7.79 18.13 -2.61
C ASP A 213 -6.87 17.39 -1.66
N THR A 214 -7.39 16.47 -0.83
CA THR A 214 -6.52 15.70 0.08
C THR A 214 -5.64 14.70 -0.66
N LEU A 215 -6.10 14.13 -1.79
CA LEU A 215 -5.26 13.31 -2.66
C LEU A 215 -4.14 14.12 -3.30
N SER A 216 -4.42 15.36 -3.72
CA SER A 216 -3.41 16.30 -4.21
C SER A 216 -2.37 16.62 -3.12
N MET A 217 -2.83 16.93 -1.90
CA MET A 217 -1.95 17.14 -0.74
C MET A 217 -1.11 15.90 -0.43
N THR A 218 -1.71 14.72 -0.51
CA THR A 218 -1.03 13.44 -0.26
C THR A 218 0.03 13.16 -1.33
N ASP A 219 -0.24 13.47 -2.60
CA ASP A 219 0.76 13.34 -3.68
C ASP A 219 1.98 14.24 -3.42
N MET A 220 1.75 15.48 -2.97
CA MET A 220 2.83 16.37 -2.55
C MET A 220 3.62 15.77 -1.37
N CYS A 221 2.93 15.22 -0.37
CA CYS A 221 3.56 14.56 0.77
C CYS A 221 4.39 13.34 0.36
N ILE A 222 3.90 12.51 -0.57
CA ILE A 222 4.62 11.33 -1.07
C ILE A 222 5.93 11.74 -1.73
N ARG A 223 5.87 12.72 -2.65
CA ARG A 223 7.06 13.23 -3.34
C ARG A 223 8.03 13.92 -2.37
N ALA A 224 7.51 14.70 -1.43
CA ALA A 224 8.29 15.33 -0.37
C ALA A 224 8.88 14.31 0.62
N ASN A 225 8.38 13.08 0.71
CA ASN A 225 8.90 12.12 1.66
C ASN A 225 10.19 11.46 1.19
N GLU A 226 10.40 11.30 -0.12
CA GLU A 226 11.52 10.52 -0.68
C GLU A 226 12.89 10.92 -0.12
N THR A 227 13.04 12.20 0.23
CA THR A 227 14.28 12.81 0.77
C THR A 227 14.05 13.62 2.05
N SER A 228 12.93 13.41 2.75
CA SER A 228 12.58 14.16 3.98
C SER A 228 13.53 13.89 5.15
N THR A 229 14.13 12.69 5.23
CA THR A 229 15.07 12.28 6.29
C THR A 229 16.35 13.12 6.34
N PHE A 230 16.67 13.81 5.23
CA PHE A 230 17.84 14.67 5.10
C PHE A 230 17.55 16.15 5.41
N VAL A 231 16.29 16.54 5.61
CA VAL A 231 15.95 17.93 5.94
C VAL A 231 16.65 18.33 7.25
N GLY A 232 17.29 19.49 7.26
CA GLY A 232 18.13 19.98 8.35
C GLY A 232 19.55 19.41 8.37
N ARG A 233 19.92 18.49 7.47
CA ARG A 233 21.28 17.92 7.41
C ARG A 233 22.18 18.68 6.43
N GLY A 234 23.48 18.63 6.70
CA GLY A 234 24.53 19.09 5.80
C GLY A 234 24.57 18.27 4.50
N VAL A 235 24.57 18.96 3.38
CA VAL A 235 24.61 18.40 2.03
C VAL A 235 25.56 19.21 1.15
N VAL A 236 25.98 18.59 0.04
CA VAL A 236 26.86 19.20 -0.96
C VAL A 236 26.16 19.17 -2.32
N LEU A 237 26.30 20.24 -3.09
CA LEU A 237 25.80 20.31 -4.45
C LEU A 237 26.83 19.79 -5.46
N ASP A 238 26.37 19.07 -6.47
CA ASP A 238 27.22 18.63 -7.58
C ASP A 238 26.40 18.37 -8.86
N GLY A 239 27.07 18.32 -10.01
CA GLY A 239 26.47 18.08 -11.32
C GLY A 239 25.58 19.21 -11.84
N LEU A 240 25.76 20.44 -11.32
CA LEU A 240 25.05 21.62 -11.79
C LEU A 240 25.75 22.22 -13.02
N GLY A 241 24.94 22.80 -13.93
CA GLY A 241 25.47 23.42 -15.15
C GLY A 241 26.32 24.67 -14.92
N ASN A 242 26.07 25.40 -13.82
CA ASN A 242 26.94 26.49 -13.38
C ASN A 242 27.95 25.94 -12.38
N GLN A 243 29.21 25.89 -12.81
CA GLN A 243 30.32 25.31 -12.05
C GLN A 243 30.57 26.00 -10.70
N GLY A 244 30.20 27.29 -10.57
CA GLY A 244 30.37 28.03 -9.31
C GLY A 244 29.51 27.54 -8.15
N TYR A 245 28.51 26.69 -8.41
CA TYR A 245 27.68 26.08 -7.36
C TYR A 245 28.10 24.65 -7.00
N ASN A 246 28.93 23.99 -7.81
CA ASN A 246 29.40 22.65 -7.48
C ASN A 246 30.34 22.72 -6.28
N GLU A 247 30.34 21.68 -5.45
CA GLU A 247 31.06 21.59 -4.17
C GLU A 247 30.56 22.56 -3.08
N MET A 248 29.51 23.32 -3.35
CA MET A 248 28.89 24.20 -2.36
C MET A 248 28.24 23.36 -1.26
N VAL A 249 28.60 23.68 -0.01
CA VAL A 249 28.08 23.05 1.20
C VAL A 249 26.94 23.88 1.76
N GLY A 250 25.89 23.22 2.23
CA GLY A 250 24.73 23.87 2.81
C GLY A 250 23.86 22.90 3.59
N THR A 251 22.74 23.40 4.08
CA THR A 251 21.73 22.61 4.77
C THR A 251 20.56 22.34 3.83
N LEU A 252 20.04 21.10 3.84
CA LEU A 252 18.85 20.76 3.08
C LEU A 252 17.59 21.31 3.76
N GLY A 253 16.81 22.09 3.04
CA GLY A 253 15.51 22.60 3.47
C GLY A 253 14.33 21.77 2.94
N GLY A 254 13.15 22.40 2.89
CA GLY A 254 11.90 21.72 2.52
C GLY A 254 11.73 21.44 1.02
N PHE A 255 10.50 21.12 0.63
CA PHE A 255 10.12 20.65 -0.71
C PHE A 255 9.28 21.67 -1.48
N VAL A 256 9.72 22.02 -2.69
CA VAL A 256 8.97 22.89 -3.61
C VAL A 256 8.15 22.01 -4.55
N SER A 257 6.87 21.80 -4.23
CA SER A 257 6.06 20.76 -4.89
C SER A 257 5.72 21.03 -6.36
N GLU A 258 5.71 22.29 -6.80
CA GLU A 258 5.57 22.69 -8.20
C GLU A 258 6.70 22.13 -9.07
N THR A 259 7.93 22.22 -8.58
CA THR A 259 9.13 21.91 -9.37
C THR A 259 9.74 20.56 -9.00
N GLY A 260 9.34 19.96 -7.88
CA GLY A 260 9.96 18.76 -7.34
C GLY A 260 11.36 19.00 -6.78
N ARG A 261 11.72 20.26 -6.52
CA ARG A 261 13.05 20.66 -6.03
C ARG A 261 13.06 20.72 -4.51
N ARG A 262 14.27 20.69 -3.94
CA ARG A 262 14.52 20.97 -2.53
C ARG A 262 15.06 22.37 -2.35
N VAL A 263 14.68 22.99 -1.24
CA VAL A 263 15.33 24.20 -0.76
C VAL A 263 16.73 23.82 -0.26
N PHE A 264 17.73 24.62 -0.59
CA PHE A 264 19.10 24.51 -0.13
C PHE A 264 19.53 25.84 0.46
N HIS A 265 20.14 25.78 1.64
CA HIS A 265 20.64 26.93 2.39
C HIS A 265 22.16 26.89 2.43
N PRO A 266 22.88 27.70 1.61
CA PRO A 266 24.33 27.71 1.61
C PRO A 266 24.91 28.08 2.98
N VAL A 267 26.01 27.43 3.39
CA VAL A 267 26.69 27.79 4.66
C VAL A 267 27.25 29.21 4.59
N GLN A 268 27.75 29.62 3.43
CA GLN A 268 28.37 30.94 3.24
C GLN A 268 27.36 32.09 3.26
N ASN A 269 26.09 31.82 2.96
CA ASN A 269 25.04 32.83 2.90
C ASN A 269 23.71 32.25 3.39
N VAL A 270 23.55 32.19 4.71
CA VAL A 270 22.41 31.56 5.39
C VAL A 270 21.06 32.21 5.02
N ASN A 271 21.08 33.45 4.51
CA ASN A 271 19.88 34.17 4.10
C ASN A 271 19.46 33.91 2.65
N GLU A 272 20.30 33.24 1.85
CA GLU A 272 19.93 32.84 0.48
C GLU A 272 19.32 31.43 0.47
N GLU A 273 18.23 31.28 -0.29
CA GLU A 273 17.58 30.00 -0.52
C GLU A 273 17.66 29.65 -2.01
N MET A 274 18.09 28.43 -2.31
CA MET A 274 18.17 27.93 -3.68
C MET A 274 17.24 26.72 -3.86
N ALA A 275 16.51 26.67 -4.97
CA ALA A 275 15.73 25.50 -5.33
C ALA A 275 16.55 24.57 -6.25
N VAL A 276 16.97 23.42 -5.72
CA VAL A 276 17.88 22.48 -6.41
C VAL A 276 17.18 21.14 -6.66
N LYS A 277 17.47 20.51 -7.80
CA LYS A 277 16.95 19.16 -8.10
C LYS A 277 17.57 18.16 -7.12
N PRO A 278 16.79 17.21 -6.56
CA PRO A 278 17.33 16.20 -5.66
C PRO A 278 18.51 15.39 -6.22
N ASP A 279 18.54 15.16 -7.54
CA ASP A 279 19.63 14.46 -8.22
C ASP A 279 20.99 15.18 -8.15
N ASN A 280 20.98 16.48 -7.86
CA ASN A 280 22.17 17.32 -7.73
C ASN A 280 22.59 17.55 -6.27
N ILE A 281 22.04 16.78 -5.34
CA ILE A 281 22.28 16.95 -3.90
C ILE A 281 22.85 15.65 -3.33
N PHE A 282 23.94 15.78 -2.58
CA PHE A 282 24.72 14.66 -2.07
C PHE A 282 24.92 14.79 -0.55
N VAL A 283 24.91 13.66 0.14
CA VAL A 283 25.17 13.61 1.59
C VAL A 283 26.62 14.03 1.86
N GLN A 284 26.82 14.93 2.82
CA GLN A 284 28.15 15.34 3.24
C GLN A 284 28.86 14.20 3.99
N SER A 285 30.00 13.73 3.49
CA SER A 285 30.84 12.73 4.16
C SER A 285 31.64 13.36 5.32
N ASN A 286 31.72 12.66 6.46
CA ASN A 286 32.55 13.07 7.58
C ASN A 286 34.03 12.98 7.21
N ARG A 287 34.75 14.12 7.20
CA ARG A 287 36.18 14.21 6.85
C ARG A 287 37.13 13.50 7.85
N ASN A 288 36.63 12.91 8.93
CA ASN A 288 37.45 12.22 9.95
C ASN A 288 37.57 10.70 9.72
N ALA A 289 36.99 10.14 8.65
CA ALA A 289 37.26 8.76 8.27
C ALA A 289 38.64 8.71 7.60
N ALA A 290 39.58 8.04 8.26
CA ALA A 290 40.96 7.86 7.82
C ALA A 290 41.03 7.58 6.32
N GLU A 291 42.00 8.24 5.68
CA GLU A 291 42.40 8.09 4.29
C GLU A 291 42.59 6.62 3.94
N ASN A 292 41.54 5.96 3.48
CA ASN A 292 41.58 4.79 2.62
C ASN A 292 40.17 4.56 2.08
N GLU A 293 40.08 4.52 0.76
CA GLU A 293 38.89 4.38 -0.08
C GLU A 293 38.10 5.68 -0.31
N ALA A 294 37.98 6.04 -1.60
CA ALA A 294 37.25 7.20 -2.08
C ALA A 294 35.82 7.22 -1.51
N THR A 295 35.58 8.05 -0.49
CA THR A 295 34.25 8.30 0.07
C THR A 295 33.45 9.12 -0.93
N ARG A 296 32.99 8.43 -1.98
CA ARG A 296 32.17 8.99 -3.04
C ARG A 296 30.89 9.53 -2.43
N SER A 297 30.66 10.83 -2.55
CA SER A 297 29.43 11.49 -2.10
C SER A 297 28.22 10.74 -2.66
N VAL A 298 27.28 10.34 -1.81
CA VAL A 298 26.09 9.57 -2.21
C VAL A 298 24.94 10.53 -2.45
N CYS A 299 24.32 10.46 -3.63
CA CYS A 299 23.15 11.27 -3.95
C CYS A 299 21.99 10.94 -2.98
N ILE A 300 21.27 11.96 -2.52
CA ILE A 300 20.13 11.77 -1.60
C ILE A 300 18.99 10.94 -2.21
N MET A 301 18.95 10.80 -3.54
CA MET A 301 17.98 9.97 -4.27
C MET A 301 18.41 8.50 -4.39
N HIS A 302 19.60 8.14 -3.91
CA HIS A 302 20.10 6.78 -3.99
C HIS A 302 19.15 5.80 -3.27
N LYS A 303 18.90 4.64 -3.88
CA LYS A 303 17.89 3.68 -3.39
C LYS A 303 18.13 3.23 -1.95
N SER A 304 19.39 3.09 -1.52
CA SER A 304 19.73 2.71 -0.14
C SER A 304 19.44 3.80 0.91
N LEU A 305 19.17 5.03 0.46
CA LEU A 305 18.97 6.20 1.30
C LEU A 305 17.51 6.70 1.32
N LYS A 306 16.64 6.12 0.48
CA LYS A 306 15.25 6.57 0.36
C LYS A 306 14.50 6.34 1.68
N ALA A 307 13.72 7.36 2.06
CA ALA A 307 12.78 7.21 3.16
C ALA A 307 11.76 6.09 2.87
N PRO A 308 11.16 5.49 3.91
CA PRO A 308 10.07 4.53 3.74
C PRO A 308 8.98 5.09 2.83
N ASN A 309 8.40 4.23 1.98
CA ASN A 309 7.29 4.63 1.14
C ASN A 309 6.09 4.97 2.02
N ILE A 310 5.69 6.24 2.08
CA ILE A 310 4.67 6.70 3.03
C ILE A 310 3.29 6.06 2.80
N VAL A 311 3.01 5.57 1.59
CA VAL A 311 1.76 4.84 1.30
C VAL A 311 1.72 3.44 1.94
N GLU A 312 2.88 2.97 2.41
CA GLU A 312 3.10 1.64 3.01
C GLU A 312 3.55 1.74 4.47
N VAL A 313 3.64 2.96 5.02
CA VAL A 313 3.94 3.14 6.44
C VAL A 313 2.76 2.61 7.24
N GLN A 314 3.04 1.63 8.10
CA GLN A 314 2.06 1.08 9.02
C GLN A 314 1.87 2.01 10.21
N ASP A 315 0.62 2.14 10.65
CA ASP A 315 0.28 2.67 11.96
C ASP A 315 0.56 1.63 13.07
N ARG A 316 0.27 1.96 14.33
CA ARG A 316 0.58 1.09 15.47
C ARG A 316 -0.20 -0.23 15.45
N ILE A 317 -1.29 -0.32 14.69
CA ILE A 317 -2.07 -1.56 14.52
C ILE A 317 -1.71 -2.30 13.23
N GLY A 318 -0.61 -1.92 12.56
CA GLY A 318 -0.13 -2.58 11.35
C GLY A 318 -0.89 -2.21 10.08
N THR A 319 -1.85 -1.28 10.14
CA THR A 319 -2.65 -0.92 8.96
C THR A 319 -1.94 0.14 8.13
N ILE A 320 -2.05 0.03 6.81
CA ILE A 320 -1.69 1.09 5.85
C ILE A 320 -2.97 1.73 5.30
N SER A 321 -2.85 2.87 4.60
CA SER A 321 -4.02 3.55 4.02
C SER A 321 -4.85 2.66 3.09
N LEU A 322 -4.22 1.68 2.44
CA LEU A 322 -4.93 0.75 1.55
C LEU A 322 -5.86 -0.21 2.31
N HIS A 323 -5.54 -0.61 3.55
CA HIS A 323 -6.44 -1.42 4.39
C HIS A 323 -7.76 -0.68 4.64
N GLU A 324 -7.70 0.62 4.96
CA GLU A 324 -8.89 1.44 5.20
C GLU A 324 -9.75 1.59 3.94
N VAL A 325 -9.11 1.82 2.79
CA VAL A 325 -9.79 2.03 1.51
C VAL A 325 -10.56 0.79 1.05
N VAL A 326 -10.03 -0.41 1.33
CA VAL A 326 -10.77 -1.66 1.08
C VAL A 326 -12.08 -1.66 1.87
N GLN A 327 -12.12 -1.10 3.08
CA GLN A 327 -13.34 -1.07 3.88
C GLN A 327 -14.33 0.05 3.44
N SER A 328 -13.90 1.02 2.64
CA SER A 328 -14.66 2.26 2.40
C SER A 328 -15.16 2.48 0.96
N ASN A 329 -14.95 1.52 0.05
CA ASN A 329 -15.40 1.56 -1.35
C ASN A 329 -14.90 2.78 -2.18
N GLN A 330 -13.68 3.26 -1.93
CA GLN A 330 -13.08 4.42 -2.62
C GLN A 330 -12.18 3.97 -3.79
N ARG A 331 -12.76 3.79 -4.99
CA ARG A 331 -12.06 3.20 -6.15
C ARG A 331 -10.89 4.04 -6.67
N ASP A 332 -11.07 5.36 -6.69
CA ASP A 332 -10.08 6.33 -7.14
C ASP A 332 -8.90 6.40 -6.17
N VAL A 333 -9.17 6.38 -4.87
CA VAL A 333 -8.14 6.30 -3.82
C VAL A 333 -7.37 4.98 -3.91
N ALA A 334 -8.07 3.85 -4.10
CA ALA A 334 -7.41 2.55 -4.31
C ALA A 334 -6.46 2.58 -5.51
N LYS A 335 -6.91 3.13 -6.65
CA LYS A 335 -6.04 3.31 -7.83
C LYS A 335 -4.85 4.22 -7.55
N PHE A 336 -5.06 5.29 -6.78
CA PHE A 336 -4.02 6.23 -6.40
C PHE A 336 -2.92 5.56 -5.57
N LEU A 337 -3.31 4.77 -4.57
CA LEU A 337 -2.41 4.05 -3.67
C LEU A 337 -1.69 2.90 -4.38
N LEU A 338 -2.43 2.03 -5.09
CA LEU A 338 -1.85 0.87 -5.79
C LEU A 338 -0.76 1.26 -6.78
N LYS A 339 -0.95 2.35 -7.54
CA LYS A 339 0.06 2.86 -8.49
C LYS A 339 1.37 3.32 -7.83
N ARG A 340 1.35 3.60 -6.52
CA ARG A 340 2.50 4.12 -5.75
C ARG A 340 3.00 3.09 -4.73
N SER A 341 2.35 1.94 -4.64
CA SER A 341 2.71 0.85 -3.75
C SER A 341 3.62 -0.13 -4.46
N THR A 342 4.61 -0.64 -3.72
CA THR A 342 5.49 -1.73 -4.12
C THR A 342 4.99 -3.07 -3.61
N ASN A 343 4.65 -3.16 -2.32
CA ASN A 343 4.31 -4.40 -1.60
C ASN A 343 3.03 -4.28 -0.76
N GLY A 344 2.29 -3.17 -0.86
CA GLY A 344 1.16 -2.85 0.01
C GLY A 344 -0.01 -3.83 -0.02
N LEU A 345 -0.09 -4.70 -1.04
CA LEU A 345 -1.07 -5.79 -1.05
C LEU A 345 -0.76 -6.90 -0.04
N ASP A 346 0.51 -7.06 0.30
CA ASP A 346 1.04 -8.17 1.10
C ASP A 346 1.48 -7.73 2.51
N ILE A 347 1.28 -6.45 2.84
CA ILE A 347 1.47 -5.92 4.20
C ILE A 347 0.30 -6.38 5.08
N ALA A 348 0.60 -7.07 6.17
CA ALA A 348 -0.37 -7.57 7.14
C ALA A 348 -0.59 -6.58 8.29
N ASP A 349 -1.83 -6.47 8.76
CA ASP A 349 -2.16 -5.74 9.99
C ASP A 349 -1.81 -6.53 11.27
N CYS A 350 -2.10 -5.97 12.45
CA CYS A 350 -1.89 -6.63 13.75
C CYS A 350 -2.66 -7.95 13.91
N SER A 351 -3.74 -8.14 13.15
CA SER A 351 -4.52 -9.39 13.10
C SER A 351 -3.93 -10.39 12.11
N GLY A 352 -2.87 -10.04 11.38
CA GLY A 352 -2.25 -10.86 10.34
C GLY A 352 -2.95 -10.81 8.98
N TRP A 353 -3.92 -9.90 8.80
CA TRP A 353 -4.66 -9.77 7.55
C TRP A 353 -3.96 -8.82 6.58
N THR A 354 -3.63 -9.34 5.41
CA THR A 354 -3.15 -8.54 4.28
C THR A 354 -4.30 -7.91 3.51
N VAL A 355 -4.03 -6.81 2.80
CA VAL A 355 -5.01 -6.21 1.87
C VAL A 355 -5.47 -7.24 0.83
N ARG A 356 -4.54 -8.07 0.34
CA ARG A 356 -4.84 -9.18 -0.57
C ARG A 356 -5.91 -10.10 0.02
N GLN A 357 -5.70 -10.58 1.26
CA GLN A 357 -6.66 -11.45 1.94
C GLN A 357 -8.00 -10.73 2.22
N MET A 358 -7.98 -9.48 2.64
CA MET A 358 -9.21 -8.70 2.85
C MET A 358 -10.04 -8.55 1.57
N SER A 359 -9.39 -8.34 0.42
CA SER A 359 -10.07 -8.25 -0.87
C SER A 359 -10.65 -9.60 -1.35
N MET A 360 -10.20 -10.71 -0.77
CA MET A 360 -10.66 -12.05 -1.08
C MET A 360 -11.83 -12.53 -0.23
N THR A 361 -11.98 -12.01 0.98
CA THR A 361 -13.06 -12.38 1.88
C THR A 361 -14.39 -11.91 1.29
N PRO A 362 -15.44 -12.76 1.27
CA PRO A 362 -16.79 -12.32 0.93
C PRO A 362 -17.30 -11.40 2.05
N ILE A 363 -16.87 -10.14 2.02
CA ILE A 363 -17.52 -9.08 2.78
C ILE A 363 -18.95 -9.00 2.25
N ARG A 364 -19.96 -8.90 3.12
CA ARG A 364 -21.37 -8.80 2.71
C ARG A 364 -21.56 -7.69 1.66
N GLY A 365 -21.72 -8.08 0.39
CA GLY A 365 -21.91 -7.17 -0.74
C GLY A 365 -20.70 -7.04 -1.67
N ALA A 366 -20.94 -6.72 -2.94
CA ALA A 366 -19.88 -6.43 -3.90
C ALA A 366 -19.12 -5.18 -3.46
N ASN A 367 -17.79 -5.29 -3.29
CA ASN A 367 -16.92 -4.16 -3.02
C ASN A 367 -16.16 -3.77 -4.30
N PRO A 368 -16.52 -2.68 -4.96
CA PRO A 368 -15.85 -2.21 -6.17
C PRO A 368 -14.34 -1.94 -6.03
N VAL A 369 -13.81 -1.77 -4.81
CA VAL A 369 -12.36 -1.69 -4.61
C VAL A 369 -11.69 -3.03 -4.89
N ASN A 370 -12.35 -4.16 -4.61
CA ASN A 370 -11.84 -5.48 -4.95
C ASN A 370 -11.68 -5.63 -6.46
N ASP A 371 -12.59 -5.10 -7.27
CA ASP A 371 -12.48 -5.10 -8.74
C ASP A 371 -11.25 -4.30 -9.20
N VAL A 372 -10.97 -3.17 -8.55
CA VAL A 372 -9.78 -2.35 -8.83
C VAL A 372 -8.51 -3.13 -8.49
N ILE A 373 -8.45 -3.77 -7.32
CA ILE A 373 -7.32 -4.59 -6.89
C ILE A 373 -7.12 -5.77 -7.86
N HIS A 374 -8.18 -6.51 -8.18
CA HIS A 374 -8.12 -7.61 -9.14
C HIS A 374 -7.64 -7.15 -10.52
N ALA A 375 -8.14 -6.02 -11.04
CA ALA A 375 -7.70 -5.48 -12.31
C ALA A 375 -6.23 -5.05 -12.27
N TYR A 376 -5.80 -4.40 -11.19
CA TYR A 376 -4.41 -3.98 -10.99
C TYR A 376 -3.45 -5.17 -10.94
N VAL A 377 -3.78 -6.19 -10.15
CA VAL A 377 -2.95 -7.39 -10.00
C VAL A 377 -2.88 -8.17 -11.31
N LYS A 378 -4.02 -8.34 -12.00
CA LYS A 378 -4.06 -8.99 -13.31
C LYS A 378 -3.20 -8.26 -14.34
N GLU A 379 -3.21 -6.93 -14.36
CA GLU A 379 -2.41 -6.13 -15.28
C GLU A 379 -0.90 -6.19 -14.93
N THR A 380 -0.57 -6.18 -13.65
CA THR A 380 0.82 -6.28 -13.16
C THR A 380 1.43 -7.62 -13.57
N VAL A 381 0.74 -8.74 -13.29
CA VAL A 381 1.22 -10.07 -13.70
C VAL A 381 1.28 -10.22 -15.22
N LYS A 382 0.34 -9.62 -15.97
CA LYS A 382 0.44 -9.61 -17.44
C LYS A 382 1.69 -8.88 -17.94
N LYS A 383 2.07 -7.76 -17.31
CA LYS A 383 3.28 -7.02 -17.67
C LYS A 383 4.54 -7.80 -17.30
N GLU A 384 4.57 -8.42 -16.14
CA GLU A 384 5.67 -9.29 -15.70
C GLU A 384 5.83 -10.48 -16.64
N ASN A 385 4.75 -11.19 -16.98
CA ASN A 385 4.78 -12.31 -17.93
C ASN A 385 5.24 -11.87 -19.32
N ARG A 386 4.82 -10.69 -19.81
CA ARG A 386 5.30 -10.13 -21.08
C ARG A 386 6.79 -9.80 -21.03
N ASN A 387 7.27 -9.23 -19.93
CA ASN A 387 8.69 -8.92 -19.75
C ASN A 387 9.54 -10.20 -19.64
N SER A 388 9.05 -11.21 -18.91
CA SER A 388 9.68 -12.54 -18.82
C SER A 388 9.82 -13.16 -20.20
N ARG A 389 8.74 -13.25 -20.98
CA ARG A 389 8.75 -13.78 -22.34
C ARG A 389 9.69 -13.02 -23.29
N ARG A 390 9.82 -11.70 -23.14
CA ARG A 390 10.79 -10.90 -23.93
C ARG A 390 12.24 -11.21 -23.60
N ASN A 391 12.50 -11.67 -22.37
CA ASN A 391 13.83 -12.02 -21.88
C ASN A 391 14.19 -13.50 -22.08
N GLU A 392 13.23 -14.35 -22.48
CA GLU A 392 13.50 -15.74 -22.86
C GLU A 392 14.50 -15.81 -24.03
N VAL A 393 15.32 -16.85 -24.01
CA VAL A 393 16.36 -17.10 -25.02
C VAL A 393 16.10 -18.43 -25.71
N CYS A 394 16.37 -18.49 -27.01
CA CYS A 394 16.29 -19.75 -27.74
C CYS A 394 17.31 -20.76 -27.21
N GLU A 395 16.86 -21.95 -26.82
CA GLU A 395 17.76 -22.99 -26.27
C GLU A 395 18.84 -23.46 -27.26
N ASN A 396 18.62 -23.31 -28.56
CA ASN A 396 19.60 -23.71 -29.56
C ASN A 396 20.68 -22.66 -29.85
N CYS A 397 20.31 -21.38 -29.91
CA CYS A 397 21.20 -20.32 -30.43
C CYS A 397 21.38 -19.12 -29.49
N GLY A 398 20.72 -19.12 -28.34
CA GLY A 398 20.84 -18.07 -27.33
C GLY A 398 20.20 -16.72 -27.68
N VAL A 399 19.58 -16.58 -28.86
CA VAL A 399 18.95 -15.32 -29.26
C VAL A 399 17.76 -15.00 -28.35
N ARG A 400 17.67 -13.74 -27.89
CA ARG A 400 16.56 -13.24 -27.06
C ARG A 400 15.29 -13.02 -27.87
N ALA A 401 14.16 -13.42 -27.29
CA ALA A 401 12.82 -13.25 -27.87
C ALA A 401 12.51 -11.80 -28.27
N GLY A 402 12.96 -10.81 -27.48
CA GLY A 402 12.72 -9.39 -27.75
C GLY A 402 13.14 -8.89 -29.15
N HIS A 403 14.07 -9.57 -29.82
CA HIS A 403 14.48 -9.24 -31.20
C HIS A 403 13.65 -9.91 -32.30
N LEU A 404 12.91 -10.98 -31.98
CA LEU A 404 12.26 -11.86 -32.96
C LEU A 404 10.75 -12.04 -32.72
N GLY A 405 10.20 -11.60 -31.59
CA GLY A 405 8.80 -11.81 -31.21
C GLY A 405 8.60 -12.96 -30.22
N GLU A 406 7.49 -13.70 -30.32
CA GLU A 406 7.22 -14.86 -29.45
C GLU A 406 8.02 -16.09 -29.92
N LEU A 407 8.68 -16.77 -28.97
CA LEU A 407 9.40 -18.02 -29.25
C LEU A 407 8.42 -19.20 -29.40
N LEU A 408 8.76 -20.14 -30.26
CA LEU A 408 8.07 -21.42 -30.42
C LEU A 408 8.40 -22.34 -29.25
N GLN A 409 7.38 -22.81 -28.55
CA GLN A 409 7.53 -23.79 -27.46
C GLN A 409 7.43 -25.22 -27.97
N CYS A 410 8.22 -26.14 -27.39
CA CYS A 410 8.11 -27.57 -27.64
C CYS A 410 6.73 -28.06 -27.21
N THR A 411 5.96 -28.66 -28.12
CA THR A 411 4.59 -29.13 -27.85
C THR A 411 4.53 -30.38 -26.97
N LYS A 412 5.67 -31.04 -26.73
CA LYS A 412 5.76 -32.26 -25.92
C LYS A 412 6.10 -31.93 -24.47
N CYS A 413 7.29 -31.41 -24.19
CA CYS A 413 7.68 -31.07 -22.81
C CYS A 413 7.11 -29.74 -22.30
N LEU A 414 6.60 -28.86 -23.18
CA LEU A 414 6.03 -27.55 -22.86
C LEU A 414 7.01 -26.59 -22.15
N ASP A 415 8.30 -26.89 -22.19
CA ASP A 415 9.35 -26.11 -21.52
C ASP A 415 10.27 -25.44 -22.55
N ALA A 416 10.92 -26.23 -23.41
CA ALA A 416 11.92 -25.70 -24.32
C ALA A 416 11.39 -24.73 -25.37
N VAL A 417 12.08 -23.60 -25.55
CA VAL A 417 11.69 -22.49 -26.45
C VAL A 417 12.71 -22.23 -27.57
N TYR A 418 12.20 -21.85 -28.74
CA TYR A 418 12.96 -21.72 -29.98
C TYR A 418 12.59 -20.49 -30.78
N CYS A 419 13.57 -19.80 -31.35
CA CYS A 419 13.31 -18.63 -32.21
C CYS A 419 12.70 -19.00 -33.59
N GLY A 420 12.69 -20.28 -33.93
CA GLY A 420 12.13 -20.77 -35.17
C GLY A 420 12.28 -22.27 -35.33
N LYS A 421 11.54 -22.83 -36.30
CA LYS A 421 11.51 -24.27 -36.57
C LYS A 421 12.89 -24.86 -36.89
N LYS A 422 13.77 -24.07 -37.53
CA LYS A 422 15.16 -24.47 -37.83
C LYS A 422 15.95 -24.76 -36.53
N CYS A 423 15.88 -23.86 -35.56
CA CYS A 423 16.54 -24.04 -34.26
C CYS A 423 15.93 -25.21 -33.48
N GLN A 424 14.61 -25.37 -33.52
CA GLN A 424 13.93 -26.50 -32.91
C GLN A 424 14.40 -27.85 -33.48
N ILE A 425 14.43 -28.01 -34.81
CA ILE A 425 14.88 -29.26 -35.45
C ILE A 425 16.35 -29.54 -35.16
N THR A 426 17.18 -28.49 -35.16
CA THR A 426 18.63 -28.61 -34.90
C THR A 426 18.86 -29.10 -33.48
N HIS A 427 18.25 -28.45 -32.48
CA HIS A 427 18.37 -28.85 -31.08
C HIS A 427 17.76 -30.23 -30.81
N TRP A 428 16.62 -30.53 -31.45
CA TRP A 428 15.97 -31.84 -31.36
C TRP A 428 16.91 -32.98 -31.73
N LYS A 429 17.62 -32.84 -32.85
CA LYS A 429 18.58 -33.85 -33.32
C LYS A 429 19.83 -33.92 -32.44
N ALA A 430 20.32 -32.79 -31.95
CA ALA A 430 21.55 -32.72 -31.18
C ALA A 430 21.41 -33.27 -29.74
N ALA A 431 20.38 -32.83 -29.03
CA ALA A 431 20.25 -33.12 -27.58
C ALA A 431 18.81 -33.29 -27.13
N HIS A 432 17.92 -32.36 -27.48
CA HIS A 432 16.60 -32.25 -26.85
C HIS A 432 15.70 -33.49 -27.01
N ARG A 433 15.87 -34.31 -28.07
CA ARG A 433 15.10 -35.56 -28.19
C ARG A 433 15.26 -36.49 -26.98
N ARG A 434 16.46 -36.53 -26.38
CA ARG A 434 16.75 -37.35 -25.19
C ARG A 434 16.20 -36.69 -23.94
N GLU A 435 16.44 -35.39 -23.78
CA GLU A 435 16.01 -34.60 -22.61
C GLU A 435 14.49 -34.41 -22.53
N CYS A 436 13.80 -34.37 -23.67
CA CYS A 436 12.39 -33.99 -23.74
C CYS A 436 11.48 -34.93 -22.93
N ALA A 437 11.78 -36.24 -22.90
CA ALA A 437 10.99 -37.19 -22.12
C ALA A 437 11.20 -37.00 -20.61
N GLU A 438 12.44 -36.78 -20.19
CA GLU A 438 12.79 -36.51 -18.79
C GLU A 438 12.14 -35.22 -18.29
N ARG A 439 12.23 -34.14 -19.08
CA ARG A 439 11.57 -32.86 -18.75
C ARG A 439 10.06 -33.00 -18.68
N GLU A 440 9.45 -33.71 -19.63
CA GLU A 440 7.99 -33.94 -19.64
C GLU A 440 7.52 -34.68 -18.38
N GLN A 441 8.27 -35.69 -17.93
CA GLN A 441 7.95 -36.45 -16.72
C GLN A 441 8.21 -35.63 -15.45
N MET A 442 9.32 -34.90 -15.39
CA MET A 442 9.70 -34.10 -14.23
C MET A 442 8.75 -32.92 -14.00
N LEU A 443 8.26 -32.30 -15.07
CA LEU A 443 7.43 -31.11 -15.00
C LEU A 443 5.92 -31.39 -14.98
N GLY A 444 5.53 -32.66 -15.20
CA GLY A 444 4.16 -33.12 -15.18
C GLY A 444 3.78 -33.63 -13.78
N LEU A 445 2.65 -33.15 -13.28
CA LEU A 445 2.04 -33.58 -12.03
C LEU A 445 0.88 -34.52 -12.34
N ILE A 446 0.94 -35.75 -11.85
CA ILE A 446 -0.18 -36.71 -11.94
C ILE A 446 -1.22 -36.30 -10.89
N CYS A 447 -2.47 -36.15 -11.33
CA CYS A 447 -3.60 -35.76 -10.50
C CYS A 447 -4.70 -36.82 -10.57
N GLU A 448 -5.29 -37.14 -9.42
CA GLU A 448 -6.44 -38.03 -9.33
C GLU A 448 -7.70 -37.25 -8.95
N ALA A 449 -8.85 -37.64 -9.52
CA ALA A 449 -10.12 -37.07 -9.14
C ALA A 449 -10.56 -37.62 -7.78
N ALA A 450 -11.14 -36.78 -6.94
CA ALA A 450 -11.79 -37.20 -5.71
C ALA A 450 -12.98 -38.11 -6.02
N GLU A 451 -13.28 -39.06 -5.12
CA GLU A 451 -14.53 -39.81 -5.15
C GLU A 451 -15.68 -38.86 -4.78
N VAL A 452 -16.61 -38.65 -5.71
CA VAL A 452 -17.76 -37.77 -5.50
C VAL A 452 -19.02 -38.63 -5.40
N PRO A 453 -19.82 -38.52 -4.33
CA PRO A 453 -21.12 -39.18 -4.22
C PRO A 453 -22.03 -38.86 -5.43
N ASP A 454 -22.84 -39.82 -5.87
CA ASP A 454 -23.68 -39.72 -7.08
C ASP A 454 -24.70 -38.56 -7.06
N ASP A 455 -25.00 -38.00 -5.89
CA ASP A 455 -25.97 -36.91 -5.67
C ASP A 455 -25.35 -35.51 -5.62
N HIS A 456 -24.03 -35.39 -5.78
CA HIS A 456 -23.35 -34.11 -5.70
C HIS A 456 -23.67 -33.24 -6.92
N THR A 457 -24.26 -32.06 -6.69
CA THR A 457 -24.59 -31.09 -7.74
C THR A 457 -23.80 -29.80 -7.58
N SER A 458 -23.42 -29.18 -8.69
CA SER A 458 -22.77 -27.87 -8.71
C SER A 458 -23.54 -26.90 -9.60
N PHE A 459 -23.82 -25.71 -9.08
CA PHE A 459 -24.56 -24.67 -9.81
C PHE A 459 -23.58 -23.65 -10.41
N SER A 460 -23.68 -23.43 -11.72
CA SER A 460 -22.91 -22.41 -12.43
C SER A 460 -23.73 -21.14 -12.58
N HIS A 461 -23.38 -20.08 -11.85
CA HIS A 461 -24.00 -18.76 -12.00
C HIS A 461 -23.79 -18.12 -13.38
N ALA A 462 -22.74 -18.52 -14.13
CA ALA A 462 -22.45 -17.94 -15.43
C ALA A 462 -23.31 -18.53 -16.56
N THR A 463 -23.81 -19.75 -16.37
CA THR A 463 -24.62 -20.48 -17.36
C THR A 463 -26.01 -20.79 -16.85
N GLU A 464 -26.32 -20.44 -15.60
CA GLU A 464 -27.56 -20.76 -14.89
C GLU A 464 -27.93 -22.25 -14.96
N THR A 465 -26.91 -23.12 -14.94
CA THR A 465 -27.09 -24.57 -15.06
C THR A 465 -26.59 -25.32 -13.84
N THR A 466 -27.34 -26.36 -13.45
CA THR A 466 -26.94 -27.35 -12.44
C THR A 466 -26.24 -28.52 -13.15
N GLN A 467 -25.04 -28.87 -12.71
CA GLN A 467 -24.28 -30.02 -13.21
C GLN A 467 -24.22 -31.11 -12.14
N SER A 468 -24.58 -32.34 -12.52
CA SER A 468 -24.56 -33.55 -11.69
C SER A 468 -23.56 -34.61 -12.16
N GLN A 469 -22.79 -34.35 -13.23
CA GLN A 469 -21.85 -35.32 -13.78
C GLN A 469 -20.42 -34.77 -13.82
N PHE A 470 -19.51 -35.48 -13.14
CA PHE A 470 -18.08 -35.19 -13.08
C PHE A 470 -17.31 -36.21 -13.91
N HIS A 471 -16.43 -35.74 -14.79
CA HIS A 471 -15.71 -36.57 -15.74
C HIS A 471 -14.25 -36.14 -15.83
N CYS A 472 -13.33 -37.07 -15.59
CA CYS A 472 -11.92 -36.91 -15.90
C CYS A 472 -11.63 -37.55 -17.27
N ARG A 473 -11.92 -36.83 -18.36
CA ARG A 473 -11.74 -37.32 -19.73
C ARG A 473 -11.31 -36.21 -20.68
N PRO A 474 -10.72 -36.52 -21.85
CA PRO A 474 -10.31 -35.49 -22.80
C PRO A 474 -11.53 -34.70 -23.31
N PRO A 475 -11.36 -33.41 -23.65
CA PRO A 475 -12.39 -32.65 -24.34
C PRO A 475 -12.82 -33.32 -25.66
N LYS A 476 -14.08 -33.09 -26.06
CA LYS A 476 -14.65 -33.70 -27.27
C LYS A 476 -13.79 -33.38 -28.49
N GLY A 477 -13.32 -34.43 -29.18
CA GLY A 477 -12.51 -34.34 -30.39
C GLY A 477 -10.99 -34.39 -30.16
N LEU A 478 -10.52 -34.41 -28.91
CA LEU A 478 -9.11 -34.61 -28.57
C LEU A 478 -8.80 -36.06 -28.23
N LYS A 479 -7.61 -36.54 -28.62
CA LYS A 479 -7.14 -37.90 -28.34
C LYS A 479 -6.41 -37.96 -26.99
N GLN A 480 -6.31 -39.15 -26.40
CA GLN A 480 -5.32 -39.43 -25.36
C GLN A 480 -3.94 -39.09 -25.94
N LYS A 481 -3.16 -38.24 -25.25
CA LYS A 481 -1.91 -37.53 -25.65
C LYS A 481 -2.05 -36.05 -26.05
N ASP A 482 -3.22 -35.58 -26.49
CA ASP A 482 -3.35 -34.16 -26.86
C ASP A 482 -3.36 -33.26 -25.62
N THR A 483 -2.62 -32.16 -25.67
CA THR A 483 -2.60 -31.18 -24.57
C THR A 483 -3.70 -30.15 -24.72
N PHE A 484 -4.43 -29.89 -23.64
CA PHE A 484 -5.51 -28.91 -23.60
C PHE A 484 -5.38 -27.99 -22.39
N TRP A 485 -6.21 -26.94 -22.35
CA TRP A 485 -6.23 -25.99 -21.25
C TRP A 485 -7.29 -26.37 -20.23
N VAL A 486 -6.89 -26.42 -18.97
CA VAL A 486 -7.80 -26.49 -17.83
C VAL A 486 -7.72 -25.24 -16.99
N LYS A 487 -8.83 -24.90 -16.33
CA LYS A 487 -8.94 -23.89 -15.30
C LYS A 487 -9.08 -24.65 -14.01
N ILE A 488 -8.28 -24.24 -13.05
CA ILE A 488 -8.31 -24.78 -11.70
C ILE A 488 -8.79 -23.66 -10.82
N GLN A 489 -9.81 -23.92 -10.02
CA GLN A 489 -10.38 -22.98 -9.08
C GLN A 489 -10.27 -23.57 -7.68
N SER A 490 -9.52 -22.88 -6.83
CA SER A 490 -9.29 -23.26 -5.44
C SER A 490 -10.40 -22.72 -4.53
N SER A 491 -10.76 -23.55 -3.56
CA SER A 491 -11.58 -23.21 -2.39
C SER A 491 -10.95 -23.86 -1.16
N MET A 492 -11.40 -23.50 0.05
CA MET A 492 -10.69 -23.86 1.28
C MET A 492 -10.34 -25.35 1.43
N ASN A 493 -11.18 -26.26 0.91
CA ASN A 493 -10.98 -27.72 1.05
C ASN A 493 -11.09 -28.51 -0.26
N GLN A 494 -11.12 -27.86 -1.44
CA GLN A 494 -11.18 -28.57 -2.72
C GLN A 494 -10.64 -27.73 -3.89
N LEU A 495 -10.15 -28.42 -4.92
CA LEU A 495 -9.84 -27.84 -6.22
C LEU A 495 -10.89 -28.28 -7.23
N MET A 496 -11.50 -27.33 -7.94
CA MET A 496 -12.36 -27.61 -9.09
C MET A 496 -11.53 -27.49 -10.37
N ILE A 497 -11.44 -28.56 -11.15
CA ILE A 497 -10.66 -28.62 -12.39
C ILE A 497 -11.61 -28.85 -13.55
N TYR A 498 -11.52 -28.00 -14.56
CA TYR A 498 -12.36 -28.15 -15.74
C TYR A 498 -11.75 -27.54 -16.98
N ASP A 499 -12.12 -28.04 -18.15
CA ASP A 499 -11.83 -27.39 -19.44
C ASP A 499 -12.93 -26.36 -19.81
N LYS A 500 -12.70 -25.56 -20.86
CA LYS A 500 -13.65 -24.52 -21.29
C LYS A 500 -15.02 -25.10 -21.67
N THR A 501 -15.05 -26.31 -22.23
CA THR A 501 -16.26 -26.99 -22.69
C THR A 501 -16.95 -27.82 -21.61
N ARG A 502 -16.34 -27.96 -20.42
CA ARG A 502 -16.82 -28.80 -19.30
C ARG A 502 -16.94 -30.30 -19.63
N HIS A 503 -16.29 -30.77 -20.69
CA HIS A 503 -16.20 -32.21 -20.97
C HIS A 503 -15.22 -32.91 -20.01
N CYS A 504 -14.18 -32.17 -19.60
CA CYS A 504 -13.34 -32.46 -18.45
C CYS A 504 -13.82 -31.54 -17.32
N ASN A 505 -14.31 -32.12 -16.22
CA ASN A 505 -14.81 -31.40 -15.06
C ASN A 505 -14.83 -32.32 -13.84
N PHE A 506 -13.98 -32.11 -12.86
CA PHE A 506 -13.89 -32.94 -11.66
C PHE A 506 -13.35 -32.14 -10.47
N TYR A 507 -13.42 -32.72 -9.28
CA TYR A 507 -12.84 -32.16 -8.06
C TYR A 507 -11.63 -32.95 -7.61
N MET A 508 -10.75 -32.28 -6.87
CA MET A 508 -9.74 -32.91 -6.04
C MET A 508 -9.92 -32.45 -4.60
N ASP A 509 -9.70 -33.35 -3.67
CA ASP A 509 -9.69 -33.09 -2.23
C ASP A 509 -8.26 -33.25 -1.66
N PRO A 510 -8.01 -32.89 -0.39
CA PRO A 510 -6.69 -32.98 0.20
C PRO A 510 -6.06 -34.38 0.24
N SER A 511 -6.86 -35.44 0.06
CA SER A 511 -6.39 -36.82 0.01
C SER A 511 -6.02 -37.28 -1.41
N SER A 512 -6.47 -36.56 -2.44
CA SER A 512 -6.21 -36.86 -3.84
C SER A 512 -4.73 -36.70 -4.21
N LEU A 513 -4.19 -37.63 -5.00
CA LEU A 513 -2.83 -37.55 -5.50
C LEU A 513 -2.60 -36.23 -6.28
N GLY A 514 -1.51 -35.53 -5.98
CA GLY A 514 -1.16 -34.26 -6.62
C GLY A 514 -1.91 -33.04 -6.09
N PHE A 515 -2.82 -33.18 -5.12
CA PHE A 515 -3.59 -32.04 -4.58
C PHE A 515 -2.68 -30.96 -3.97
N GLN A 516 -1.74 -31.33 -3.10
CA GLN A 516 -0.94 -30.36 -2.33
C GLN A 516 -0.09 -29.47 -3.25
N ASP A 517 0.64 -30.09 -4.19
CA ASP A 517 1.49 -29.37 -5.15
C ASP A 517 0.66 -28.45 -6.05
N LEU A 518 -0.50 -28.92 -6.49
CA LEU A 518 -1.39 -28.15 -7.35
C LEU A 518 -2.10 -27.02 -6.60
N PHE A 519 -2.51 -27.28 -5.36
CA PHE A 519 -3.12 -26.29 -4.48
C PHE A 519 -2.13 -25.17 -4.19
N GLN A 520 -0.89 -25.52 -3.83
CA GLN A 520 0.20 -24.55 -3.63
C GLN A 520 0.49 -23.79 -4.92
N SER A 521 0.62 -24.49 -6.05
CA SER A 521 0.85 -23.86 -7.35
C SER A 521 -0.22 -22.85 -7.72
N VAL A 522 -1.50 -23.12 -7.42
CA VAL A 522 -2.61 -22.18 -7.59
C VAL A 522 -2.53 -21.04 -6.58
N ALA A 523 -2.23 -21.31 -5.31
CA ALA A 523 -2.11 -20.32 -4.25
C ALA A 523 -1.01 -19.27 -4.56
N ASP A 524 0.09 -19.70 -5.18
CA ASP A 524 1.20 -18.85 -5.61
C ASP A 524 0.81 -17.90 -6.78
N GLN A 525 -0.36 -18.09 -7.40
CA GLN A 525 -0.78 -17.30 -8.55
C GLN A 525 -1.35 -15.95 -8.11
N ALA A 526 -0.49 -14.93 -8.10
CA ALA A 526 -0.86 -13.57 -7.76
C ALA A 526 -2.03 -13.04 -8.62
N ALA A 527 -2.06 -13.34 -9.93
CA ALA A 527 -3.02 -12.77 -10.91
C ALA A 527 -4.50 -12.91 -10.53
N PHE A 528 -4.84 -13.97 -9.80
CA PHE A 528 -6.20 -14.24 -9.33
C PHE A 528 -6.25 -14.40 -7.81
N LEU A 529 -5.27 -13.82 -7.12
CA LEU A 529 -5.11 -13.86 -5.67
C LEU A 529 -5.14 -15.31 -5.14
N GLY A 530 -4.48 -16.25 -5.80
CA GLY A 530 -4.44 -17.63 -5.34
C GLY A 530 -5.76 -18.42 -5.50
N LYS A 531 -6.82 -17.85 -6.09
CA LYS A 531 -8.13 -18.54 -6.21
C LYS A 531 -8.27 -19.39 -7.47
N LYS A 532 -7.50 -19.10 -8.50
CA LYS A 532 -7.57 -19.84 -9.76
C LYS A 532 -6.35 -19.61 -10.62
N SER A 533 -6.12 -20.53 -11.54
CA SER A 533 -5.21 -20.33 -12.65
C SER A 533 -5.53 -21.27 -13.80
N TYR A 534 -4.81 -21.13 -14.90
CA TYR A 534 -5.00 -21.90 -16.12
C TYR A 534 -3.71 -22.64 -16.45
N TYR A 535 -3.83 -23.93 -16.68
CA TYR A 535 -2.70 -24.82 -16.92
C TYR A 535 -2.93 -25.65 -18.17
N ARG A 536 -1.83 -26.09 -18.79
CA ARG A 536 -1.88 -27.19 -19.74
C ARG A 536 -2.05 -28.50 -18.98
N ALA A 537 -2.89 -29.37 -19.53
CA ALA A 537 -3.09 -30.73 -19.05
C ALA A 537 -3.19 -31.70 -20.23
N LYS A 538 -3.03 -32.99 -19.95
CA LYS A 538 -3.30 -34.09 -20.89
C LYS A 538 -3.76 -35.32 -20.12
N ILE A 539 -4.25 -36.31 -20.85
CA ILE A 539 -4.39 -37.67 -20.34
C ILE A 539 -3.33 -38.53 -21.04
N ASN A 540 -2.48 -39.20 -20.26
CA ASN A 540 -1.37 -40.01 -20.77
C ASN A 540 -1.86 -41.36 -21.32
N GLU A 541 -0.93 -42.20 -21.78
CA GLU A 541 -1.24 -43.52 -22.36
C GLU A 541 -1.86 -44.47 -21.34
N ASP A 542 -1.49 -44.31 -20.07
CA ASP A 542 -2.00 -45.09 -18.94
C ASP A 542 -3.37 -44.58 -18.42
N GLY A 543 -3.96 -43.58 -19.09
CA GLY A 543 -5.25 -43.00 -18.71
C GLY A 543 -5.19 -42.02 -17.53
N GLN A 544 -3.99 -41.70 -17.03
CA GLN A 544 -3.79 -40.76 -15.93
C GLN A 544 -3.88 -39.31 -16.39
N PHE A 545 -4.46 -38.46 -15.54
CA PHE A 545 -4.55 -37.03 -15.78
C PHE A 545 -3.28 -36.32 -15.32
N VAL A 546 -2.63 -35.60 -16.23
CA VAL A 546 -1.35 -34.93 -15.97
C VAL A 546 -1.52 -33.43 -16.21
N ILE A 547 -1.16 -32.63 -15.21
CA ILE A 547 -1.15 -31.16 -15.27
C ILE A 547 0.30 -30.68 -15.31
N TYR A 548 0.56 -29.56 -15.98
CA TYR A 548 1.88 -28.95 -16.03
C TYR A 548 1.89 -27.60 -15.30
N PRO A 549 2.23 -27.56 -13.99
CA PRO A 549 2.18 -26.34 -13.17
C PRO A 549 2.98 -25.16 -13.75
N HIS A 550 4.15 -25.43 -14.34
CA HIS A 550 5.01 -24.41 -14.97
C HIS A 550 4.36 -23.68 -16.15
N THR A 551 3.28 -24.24 -16.72
CA THR A 551 2.54 -23.62 -17.84
C THR A 551 1.44 -22.64 -17.37
N SER A 552 1.43 -22.31 -16.07
CA SER A 552 0.42 -21.41 -15.50
C SER A 552 0.34 -20.09 -16.27
N THR A 553 -0.87 -19.58 -16.46
CA THR A 553 -1.03 -18.31 -17.19
C THR A 553 -2.33 -17.61 -16.83
N VAL A 554 -2.36 -16.30 -17.11
CA VAL A 554 -3.56 -15.47 -17.00
C VAL A 554 -4.38 -15.57 -18.30
N LYS A 555 -5.44 -16.37 -18.30
CA LYS A 555 -6.44 -16.44 -19.39
C LYS A 555 -7.80 -15.90 -18.95
N THR A 556 -8.66 -15.65 -19.92
CA THR A 556 -10.10 -15.44 -19.73
C THR A 556 -10.81 -16.46 -20.60
N TRP A 557 -11.80 -17.16 -20.04
CA TRP A 557 -12.58 -18.15 -20.76
C TRP A 557 -13.92 -17.59 -21.17
#